data_AF-A0A3D0Z7S9-F1
#
_entry.id   AF-A0A3D0Z7S9-F1
#
_cell.length_a   1.000
_cell.length_b   1.000
_cell.length_c   1.000
_cell.angle_alpha   90.00
_cell.angle_beta   90.00
_cell.angle_gamma   90.00
#
_symmetry.space_group_name_H-M   'P 1'
#
loop_
_entity.id
_entity.type
_entity.pdbx_description
1 polymer ?
#
loop_
_entity_poly.entity_id
_entity_poly.type
_entity_poly.pdbx_seq_one_letter_code
_entity_poly.pdbx_strand_id
1 'polypeptide(L)'
;SLYEGFGLPPLEAMTLGTHALVSDIPVFKEIYRDYPVVFFRAGDILDLKDKLLELLSEQKPERITLSNELLSRYTFEKTASIILHELETQAD
;
A
#
# COMPACT_ATOMS: atom_id res chain seq x y z
N SER A 1 9.33 3.55 6.77
CA SER A 1 9.91 2.55 7.67
C SER A 1 11.19 1.97 7.06
N LEU A 2 12.03 1.28 7.84
CA LEU A 2 13.18 0.52 7.30
C LEU A 2 12.86 -0.97 7.13
N TYR A 3 11.84 -1.46 7.83
CA TYR A 3 11.33 -2.82 7.77
C TYR A 3 9.84 -2.82 8.10
N GLU A 4 9.07 -3.66 7.43
CA GLU A 4 7.63 -3.82 7.61
C GLU A 4 7.21 -5.26 7.33
N GLY A 5 6.06 -5.65 7.87
CA GLY A 5 5.31 -6.80 7.37
C GLY A 5 4.57 -6.45 6.08
N PHE A 6 3.31 -6.85 5.96
CA PHE A 6 2.50 -6.52 4.79
C PHE A 6 2.30 -5.01 4.58
N GLY A 7 2.22 -4.26 5.70
CA GLY A 7 2.00 -2.83 5.69
C GLY A 7 0.56 -2.44 5.40
N LEU A 8 -0.41 -2.90 6.20
CA LEU A 8 -1.83 -2.51 6.06
C LEU A 8 -2.12 -0.99 6.17
N PRO A 9 -1.42 -0.20 7.01
CA PRO A 9 -1.83 1.19 7.23
C PRO A 9 -1.87 2.08 5.97
N PRO A 10 -0.89 2.03 5.05
CA PRO A 10 -1.01 2.75 3.77
C PRO A 10 -2.21 2.29 2.91
N LEU A 11 -2.53 1.00 2.88
CA LEU A 11 -3.68 0.48 2.13
C LEU A 11 -5.01 0.99 2.71
N GLU A 12 -5.14 1.00 4.04
CA GLU A 12 -6.31 1.55 4.75
C GLU A 12 -6.48 3.05 4.47
N ALA A 13 -5.38 3.81 4.57
CA ALA A 13 -5.38 5.24 4.28
C ALA A 13 -5.84 5.53 2.84
N MET A 14 -5.31 4.77 1.88
CA MET A 14 -5.70 4.90 0.47
C MET A 14 -7.15 4.51 0.20
N THR A 15 -7.66 3.48 0.88
CA THR A 15 -9.08 3.08 0.80
C THR A 15 -10.01 4.19 1.30
N LEU A 16 -9.55 4.98 2.29
CA LEU A 16 -10.23 6.18 2.76
C LEU A 16 -9.95 7.43 1.91
N GLY A 17 -9.26 7.28 0.78
CA GLY A 17 -8.97 8.35 -0.18
C GLY A 17 -7.79 9.24 0.20
N THR A 18 -6.94 8.82 1.14
CA THR A 18 -5.74 9.57 1.54
C THR A 18 -4.53 9.14 0.70
N HIS A 19 -3.76 10.10 0.21
CA HIS A 19 -2.49 9.82 -0.47
C HIS A 19 -1.51 9.14 0.49
N ALA A 20 -0.77 8.14 0.01
CA ALA A 20 0.26 7.47 0.79
C ALA A 20 1.66 7.77 0.23
N LEU A 21 2.53 8.28 1.10
CA LEU A 21 3.97 8.43 0.88
C LEU A 21 4.70 7.34 1.65
N VAL A 22 5.32 6.40 0.93
CA VAL A 22 5.88 5.19 1.52
C VAL A 22 7.35 5.02 1.13
N SER A 23 8.14 4.42 2.02
CA SER A 23 9.54 4.13 1.75
C SER A 23 9.68 3.06 0.67
N ASP A 24 10.69 3.13 -0.17
CA ASP A 24 10.93 2.23 -1.30
C ASP A 24 11.54 0.86 -0.89
N ILE A 25 11.18 0.38 0.30
CA ILE A 25 11.61 -0.93 0.81
C ILE A 25 11.00 -2.09 -0.01
N PRO A 26 11.66 -3.27 -0.06
CA PRO A 26 11.24 -4.37 -0.93
C PRO A 26 9.76 -4.78 -0.78
N VAL A 27 9.29 -4.92 0.46
CA VAL A 27 7.90 -5.35 0.72
C VAL A 27 6.87 -4.33 0.21
N PHE A 28 7.12 -3.03 0.33
CA PHE A 28 6.22 -2.02 -0.23
C PHE A 28 6.29 -1.97 -1.75
N LYS A 29 7.44 -2.26 -2.36
CA LYS A 29 7.56 -2.40 -3.82
C LYS A 29 6.85 -3.64 -4.36
N GLU A 30 6.61 -4.64 -3.53
CA GLU A 30 5.83 -5.84 -3.87
C GLU A 30 4.33 -5.53 -3.80
N ILE A 31 3.88 -4.97 -2.66
CA ILE A 31 2.45 -4.73 -2.40
C ILE A 31 1.91 -3.53 -3.21
N TYR A 32 2.65 -2.43 -3.27
CA TYR A 32 2.13 -1.13 -3.70
C TYR A 32 2.55 -0.69 -5.11
N ARG A 33 3.24 -1.53 -5.88
CA ARG A 33 3.72 -1.16 -7.24
C ARG A 33 2.60 -0.66 -8.16
N ASP A 34 1.44 -1.28 -8.07
CA ASP A 34 0.27 -0.97 -8.90
C ASP A 34 -0.71 0.00 -8.21
N TYR A 35 -0.41 0.41 -6.99
CA TYR A 35 -1.22 1.39 -6.24
C TYR A 35 -0.71 2.81 -6.52
N PRO A 36 -1.59 3.83 -6.40
CA PRO A 36 -1.21 5.23 -6.57
C PRO A 36 -0.48 5.78 -5.33
N VAL A 37 0.60 5.10 -4.91
CA VAL A 37 1.49 5.56 -3.83
C VAL A 37 2.64 6.39 -4.39
N VAL A 38 3.19 7.26 -3.57
CA VAL A 38 4.47 7.91 -3.85
C VAL A 38 5.55 7.18 -3.07
N PHE A 39 6.60 6.75 -3.76
CA PHE A 39 7.79 6.17 -3.12
C PHE A 39 8.83 7.25 -2.84
N PHE A 40 9.49 7.14 -1.68
CA PHE A 40 10.72 7.87 -1.36
C PHE A 40 11.83 6.89 -0.95
N ARG A 41 13.08 7.27 -1.17
CA ARG A 41 14.27 6.48 -0.82
C ARG A 41 14.38 6.31 0.70
N ALA A 42 14.39 5.06 1.15
CA ALA A 42 14.57 4.76 2.57
C ALA A 42 15.90 5.31 3.09
N GLY A 43 15.85 6.11 4.16
CA GLY A 43 17.02 6.75 4.76
C GLY A 43 17.44 8.08 4.13
N ASP A 44 16.76 8.54 3.07
CA ASP A 44 17.02 9.82 2.43
C ASP A 44 15.98 10.86 2.86
N ILE A 45 16.38 11.76 3.76
CA ILE A 45 15.51 12.81 4.28
C ILE A 45 15.18 13.89 3.24
N LEU A 46 16.08 14.12 2.28
CA LEU A 46 15.88 15.14 1.26
C LEU A 46 14.85 14.66 0.23
N ASP A 47 14.97 13.40 -0.21
CA ASP A 47 13.99 12.78 -1.09
C ASP A 47 12.60 12.68 -0.43
N LEU A 48 12.54 12.29 0.85
CA LEU A 48 11.29 12.31 1.62
C LEU A 48 10.64 13.70 1.63
N LYS A 49 11.43 14.73 1.94
CA LYS A 49 10.96 16.13 1.98
C LYS A 49 10.46 16.58 0.61
N ASP A 50 11.21 16.33 -0.45
CA ASP A 50 10.83 16.74 -1.80
C ASP A 50 9.55 16.02 -2.27
N LYS A 51 9.41 14.73 -1.98
CA LYS A 51 8.19 13.96 -2.29
C LYS A 51 6.98 14.35 -1.47
N LEU A 52 7.18 14.73 -0.22
CA LEU A 52 6.11 15.29 0.61
C LEU A 52 5.61 16.62 0.06
N LEU A 53 6.52 17.53 -0.33
CA LEU A 53 6.16 18.81 -0.92
C LEU A 53 5.45 18.64 -2.28
N GLU A 54 5.87 17.68 -3.10
CA GLU A 54 5.19 17.33 -4.35
C GLU A 54 3.73 16.90 -4.10
N LEU A 55 3.49 16.08 -3.07
CA LEU A 55 2.15 15.62 -2.68
C LEU A 55 1.27 16.74 -2.13
N LEU A 56 1.85 17.70 -1.43
CA LEU A 56 1.12 18.85 -0.87
C LEU A 56 0.88 19.97 -1.88
N SER A 57 1.38 19.84 -3.12
CA SER A 57 1.17 20.85 -4.16
C SER A 57 -0.29 20.91 -4.61
N GLU A 58 -0.80 22.12 -4.89
CA GLU A 58 -2.19 22.36 -5.33
C GLU A 58 -2.57 21.66 -6.65
N GLN A 59 -1.60 21.09 -7.36
CA GLN A 59 -1.80 20.39 -8.62
C GLN A 59 -2.30 18.95 -8.43
N LYS A 60 -2.18 18.38 -7.22
CA LYS A 60 -2.66 17.03 -6.91
C LYS A 60 -4.11 17.10 -6.45
N PRO A 61 -4.94 16.09 -6.76
CA PRO A 61 -6.28 16.01 -6.21
C PRO A 61 -6.20 15.93 -4.68
N GLU A 62 -7.22 16.43 -3.98
CA GLU A 62 -7.27 16.38 -2.51
C GLU A 62 -7.36 14.92 -2.00
N ARG A 63 -8.08 14.07 -2.75
CA ARG A 63 -8.30 12.65 -2.41
C ARG A 63 -7.99 11.77 -3.61
N ILE A 64 -7.53 10.55 -3.32
CA ILE A 64 -7.43 9.49 -4.32
C ILE A 64 -8.69 8.63 -4.34
N THR A 65 -8.89 7.97 -5.47
CA THR A 65 -9.91 6.92 -5.62
C THR A 65 -9.22 5.68 -6.17
N LEU A 66 -9.37 4.56 -5.47
CA LEU A 66 -8.88 3.26 -5.94
C LEU A 66 -9.89 2.62 -6.89
N SER A 67 -9.41 1.87 -7.87
CA SER A 67 -10.28 1.05 -8.72
C SER A 67 -10.87 -0.11 -7.92
N ASN A 68 -12.02 -0.65 -8.37
CA ASN A 68 -12.62 -1.84 -7.76
C ASN A 68 -11.66 -3.05 -7.77
N GLU A 69 -10.78 -3.14 -8.77
CA GLU A 69 -9.75 -4.17 -8.83
C GLU A 69 -8.75 -4.04 -7.68
N LEU A 70 -8.23 -2.83 -7.42
CA LEU A 70 -7.27 -2.59 -6.34
C LEU A 70 -7.91 -2.73 -4.95
N LEU A 71 -9.18 -2.34 -4.80
CA LEU A 71 -9.93 -2.48 -3.56
C LEU A 71 -10.19 -3.94 -3.17
N SER A 72 -10.41 -4.81 -4.15
CA SER A 72 -10.70 -6.23 -3.94
C SER A 72 -9.47 -7.13 -3.96
N ARG A 73 -8.28 -6.57 -4.25
CA ARG A 73 -7.05 -7.34 -4.41
C ARG A 73 -6.61 -8.03 -3.11
N TYR A 74 -6.65 -7.28 -2.01
CA TYR A 74 -6.26 -7.71 -0.67
C TYR A 74 -7.41 -7.49 0.31
N THR A 75 -8.16 -8.54 0.59
CA THR A 75 -9.23 -8.52 1.60
C THR A 75 -9.01 -9.62 2.63
N PHE A 76 -9.58 -9.45 3.82
CA PHE A 76 -9.54 -10.46 4.86
C PHE A 76 -10.29 -11.72 4.43
N GLU A 77 -11.42 -11.59 3.74
CA GLU A 77 -12.23 -12.71 3.27
C GLU A 77 -11.45 -13.58 2.29
N LYS A 78 -10.73 -12.96 1.35
CA LYS A 78 -9.90 -13.68 0.37
C LYS A 78 -8.76 -14.42 1.07
N THR A 79 -8.09 -13.77 2.02
CA THR A 79 -6.99 -14.37 2.79
C THR A 79 -7.49 -15.54 3.65
N ALA A 80 -8.60 -15.35 4.37
CA ALA A 80 -9.22 -16.39 5.18
C ALA A 80 -9.64 -17.59 4.34
N SER A 81 -10.25 -17.35 3.17
CA SER A 81 -10.66 -18.41 2.25
C SER A 81 -9.48 -19.25 1.76
N ILE A 82 -8.35 -18.61 1.44
CA ILE A 82 -7.12 -19.31 1.01
C ILE A 82 -6.57 -20.18 2.14
N ILE A 83 -6.50 -19.65 3.37
CA ILE A 83 -6.00 -20.39 4.52
C ILE A 83 -6.89 -21.58 4.85
N LEU A 84 -8.22 -21.38 4.88
CA LEU A 84 -9.18 -22.45 5.17
C LEU A 84 -9.08 -23.56 4.12
N HIS A 85 -9.02 -23.20 2.84
CA HIS A 85 -8.88 -24.17 1.76
C HIS A 85 -7.63 -25.05 1.93
N GLU A 86 -6.48 -24.46 2.26
CA GLU A 86 -5.24 -25.22 2.46
C GLU A 86 -5.27 -26.12 3.69
N LEU A 87 -5.95 -25.69 4.77
CA LEU A 87 -6.11 -26.52 5.96
C LEU A 87 -7.03 -27.72 5.71
N GLU A 88 -8.05 -27.54 4.87
CA GLU A 88 -8.98 -28.62 4.50
C GLU A 88 -8.32 -29.62 3.55
N THR A 89 -7.52 -29.17 2.57
CA THR A 89 -6.84 -30.06 1.61
C THR A 89 -5.71 -30.89 2.22
N GLN A 90 -5.08 -30.42 3.30
CA GLN A 90 -4.06 -31.18 4.03
C GLN A 90 -4.63 -32.16 5.06
N ALA A 91 -5.94 -32.11 5.33
CA ALA A 91 -6.61 -33.00 6.27
C ALA A 91 -7.05 -34.34 5.65
N ASP A 92 -6.99 -34.45 4.32
CA ASP A 92 -7.23 -35.67 3.52
C ASP A 92 -5.92 -36.40 3.16
#